data_AF-A0A6S6G2I9-F1
#
_entry.id   AF-A0A6S6G2I9-F1
#
_cell.length_a   1.000
_cell.length_b   1.000
_cell.length_c   1.000
_cell.angle_alpha   90.00
_cell.angle_beta   90.00
_cell.angle_gamma   90.00
#
_symmetry.space_group_name_H-M   'P 1'
#
loop_
_entity.id
_entity.type
_entity.pdbx_description
1 polymer ?
#
loop_
_entity_poly.entity_id
_entity_poly.type
_entity_poly.pdbx_seq_one_letter_code
_entity_poly.pdbx_strand_id
1 'polypeptide(L)'
;MDRALTRIATRLVRHARPLLRANNAFLLTMTTNTRDEQAPLWTGFWDTRGALTPLPPAPRSGTAQRHFAALETAGVLLLSDLICRWPANAIPPVVGIFTDGGGVAFSSDYPSPLSSNWLAHHQAGLCPTTTLLPFRPNGAWARLIAPTMEPFIH
;
A
#
# COMPACT_ATOMS: atom_id res chain seq x y z
N MET A 1 -4.99 17.75 3.95
CA MET A 1 -5.29 16.38 3.49
C MET A 1 -6.78 16.23 3.28
N ASP A 2 -7.21 15.66 2.17
CA ASP A 2 -8.62 15.51 1.82
C ASP A 2 -9.35 14.59 2.83
N ARG A 3 -10.46 15.08 3.40
CA ARG A 3 -11.28 14.32 4.36
C ARG A 3 -11.86 13.04 3.74
N ALA A 4 -12.18 13.07 2.45
CA ALA A 4 -12.70 11.91 1.74
C ALA A 4 -11.63 10.82 1.63
N LEU A 5 -10.43 11.17 1.19
CA LEU A 5 -9.29 10.26 1.06
C LEU A 5 -8.91 9.63 2.41
N THR A 6 -8.85 10.46 3.47
CA THR A 6 -8.57 10.01 4.84
C THR A 6 -9.59 8.96 5.31
N ARG A 7 -10.87 9.18 5.00
CA ARG A 7 -11.95 8.25 5.35
C ARG A 7 -11.81 6.92 4.61
N ILE A 8 -11.44 6.94 3.32
CA ILE A 8 -11.23 5.70 2.55
C ILE A 8 -10.00 4.95 3.06
N ALA A 9 -8.88 5.64 3.31
CA ALA A 9 -7.68 5.06 3.91
C ALA A 9 -7.98 4.41 5.28
N THR A 10 -8.84 5.04 6.09
CA THR A 10 -9.22 4.49 7.41
C THR A 10 -10.01 3.19 7.27
N ARG A 11 -10.89 3.11 6.27
CA ARG A 11 -11.63 1.87 5.96
C ARG A 11 -10.66 0.79 5.47
N LEU A 12 -9.75 1.14 4.56
CA LEU A 12 -8.74 0.21 4.04
C LEU A 12 -7.95 -0.43 5.19
N VAL A 13 -7.38 0.39 6.08
CA VAL A 13 -6.60 -0.06 7.24
C VAL A 13 -7.40 -1.01 8.14
N ARG A 14 -8.66 -0.67 8.42
CA ARG A 14 -9.55 -1.48 9.26
C ARG A 14 -9.76 -2.89 8.70
N HIS A 15 -9.87 -3.03 7.38
CA HIS A 15 -10.08 -4.32 6.72
C HIS A 15 -8.77 -5.05 6.40
N ALA A 16 -7.65 -4.34 6.23
CA ALA A 16 -6.33 -4.93 6.02
C ALA A 16 -5.81 -5.65 7.28
N ARG A 17 -6.03 -5.07 8.47
CA ARG A 17 -5.51 -5.59 9.74
C ARG A 17 -5.83 -7.06 10.05
N PRO A 18 -7.09 -7.55 9.92
CA PRO A 18 -7.37 -8.97 10.14
C PRO A 18 -6.68 -9.87 9.11
N LEU A 19 -6.54 -9.41 7.86
CA LEU A 19 -5.89 -10.18 6.80
C LEU A 19 -4.38 -10.29 7.02
N LEU A 20 -3.73 -9.20 7.41
CA LEU A 20 -2.30 -9.19 7.78
C LEU A 20 -2.01 -10.18 8.92
N ARG A 21 -2.84 -10.17 9.96
CA ARG A 21 -2.72 -11.10 11.10
C ARG A 21 -2.89 -12.56 10.69
N ALA A 22 -3.89 -12.85 9.86
CA ALA A 22 -4.17 -14.20 9.41
C ALA A 22 -3.04 -14.79 8.54
N ASN A 23 -2.31 -13.94 7.81
CA ASN A 23 -1.24 -14.36 6.90
C ASN A 23 0.18 -14.18 7.48
N ASN A 24 0.31 -13.84 8.76
CA ASN A 24 1.59 -13.51 9.40
C ASN A 24 2.45 -12.53 8.57
N ALA A 25 1.78 -11.54 7.99
CA ALA A 25 2.38 -10.55 7.10
C ALA A 25 2.48 -9.19 7.81
N PHE A 26 3.52 -8.43 7.47
CA PHE A 26 3.71 -7.09 8.05
C PHE A 26 3.23 -5.98 7.13
N LEU A 27 3.13 -6.23 5.82
CA LEU A 27 2.69 -5.24 4.86
C LEU A 27 1.73 -5.87 3.84
N LEU A 28 0.65 -5.16 3.53
CA LEU A 28 -0.26 -5.49 2.46
C LEU A 28 -0.07 -4.41 1.40
N THR A 29 0.05 -4.84 0.15
CA THR A 29 0.12 -3.92 -0.98
C THR A 29 -0.97 -4.23 -2.00
N MET A 30 -1.45 -3.19 -2.65
CA MET A 30 -2.51 -3.25 -3.65
C MET A 30 -2.05 -2.43 -4.84
N THR A 31 -2.15 -2.98 -6.04
CA THR A 31 -1.68 -2.33 -7.27
C THR A 31 -2.72 -2.44 -8.37
N THR A 32 -2.82 -1.40 -9.18
CA THR A 32 -3.63 -1.39 -10.39
C THR A 32 -2.77 -1.12 -11.61
N ASN A 33 -3.16 -1.69 -12.74
CA ASN A 33 -2.56 -1.39 -14.04
C ASN A 33 -3.31 -0.20 -14.64
N THR A 34 -2.61 0.90 -14.86
CA THR A 34 -3.23 2.15 -15.34
C THR A 34 -3.49 2.13 -16.85
N ARG A 35 -2.92 1.17 -17.57
CA ARG A 35 -3.10 1.00 -19.02
C ARG A 35 -4.28 0.09 -19.38
N ASP A 36 -4.85 -0.58 -18.39
CA ASP A 36 -5.97 -1.50 -18.57
C ASP A 36 -7.00 -1.26 -17.47
N GLU A 37 -8.05 -0.50 -17.79
CA GLU A 37 -9.14 -0.19 -16.85
C GLU A 37 -9.92 -1.42 -16.38
N GLN A 38 -9.82 -2.54 -17.11
CA GLN A 38 -10.45 -3.81 -16.74
C GLN A 38 -9.52 -4.72 -15.94
N ALA A 39 -8.25 -4.34 -15.78
CA ALA A 39 -7.31 -5.13 -15.01
C ALA A 39 -7.78 -5.22 -13.55
N PRO A 40 -7.91 -6.44 -13.00
CA PRO A 40 -8.28 -6.59 -11.62
C PRO A 40 -7.22 -5.98 -10.70
N LEU A 41 -7.67 -5.47 -9.57
CA LEU A 41 -6.80 -5.03 -8.50
C LEU A 41 -5.92 -6.19 -8.03
N TRP A 42 -4.62 -6.07 -8.20
CA TRP A 42 -3.70 -7.05 -7.65
C TRP A 42 -3.46 -6.75 -6.17
N THR A 43 -3.55 -7.75 -5.31
CA THR A 43 -3.28 -7.63 -3.88
C THR A 43 -2.27 -8.68 -3.44
N GLY A 44 -1.33 -8.28 -2.60
CA GLY A 44 -0.33 -9.19 -2.04
C GLY A 44 0.19 -8.73 -0.70
N PHE A 45 0.99 -9.59 -0.09
CA PHE A 45 1.62 -9.34 1.20
C PHE A 45 3.13 -9.44 1.10
N TRP A 46 3.80 -8.59 1.86
CA TRP A 46 5.19 -8.78 2.20
C TRP A 46 5.27 -9.57 3.50
N ASP A 47 5.90 -10.73 3.42
CA ASP A 47 6.13 -11.57 4.58
C ASP A 47 7.27 -11.02 5.47
N THR A 48 7.55 -11.74 6.55
CA THR A 48 8.60 -11.37 7.51
C THR A 48 10.02 -11.40 6.93
N ARG A 49 10.22 -12.02 5.77
CA ARG A 49 11.50 -12.14 5.06
C ARG A 49 11.63 -11.11 3.94
N GLY A 50 10.62 -10.27 3.73
CA GLY A 50 10.59 -9.31 2.63
C GLY A 50 10.26 -9.94 1.27
N ALA A 51 9.66 -11.13 1.26
CA ALA A 51 9.16 -11.74 0.03
C ALA A 51 7.72 -11.28 -0.23
N LEU A 52 7.46 -10.86 -1.47
CA LEU A 52 6.13 -10.48 -1.92
C LEU A 52 5.37 -11.72 -2.41
N THR A 53 4.26 -12.03 -1.75
CA THR A 53 3.39 -13.17 -2.07
C THR A 53 2.01 -12.66 -2.44
N PRO A 54 1.41 -13.13 -3.56
CA PRO A 54 0.02 -12.81 -3.88
C PRO A 54 -0.94 -13.23 -2.75
N LEU A 55 -1.93 -12.40 -2.45
CA LEU A 55 -3.00 -12.75 -1.52
C LEU A 55 -3.83 -13.89 -2.16
N PRO A 56 -4.10 -15.00 -1.43
CA PRO A 56 -4.95 -16.07 -1.95
C PRO A 56 -6.34 -15.54 -2.37
N PRO A 57 -7.04 -16.26 -3.25
CA PRO A 57 -8.39 -15.89 -3.68
C PRO A 57 -9.32 -15.63 -2.50
N ALA A 58 -10.23 -14.66 -2.67
CA ALA A 58 -11.19 -14.29 -1.65
C ALA A 58 -11.95 -15.53 -1.12
N PRO A 59 -12.15 -15.64 0.21
CA PRO A 59 -13.05 -16.64 0.76
C PRO A 59 -14.44 -16.51 0.14
N ARG A 60 -15.09 -17.63 -0.17
CA ARG A 60 -16.41 -17.64 -0.84
C ARG A 60 -17.56 -17.20 0.07
N SER A 61 -17.38 -17.23 1.39
CA SER A 61 -18.40 -16.87 2.38
C SER A 61 -17.78 -16.39 3.69
N GLY A 62 -18.60 -15.76 4.54
CA GLY A 62 -18.26 -15.42 5.92
C GLY A 62 -17.58 -14.07 6.10
N THR A 63 -17.10 -13.81 7.32
CA THR A 63 -16.55 -12.51 7.73
C THR A 63 -15.29 -12.14 6.94
N ALA A 64 -14.44 -13.11 6.62
CA ALA A 64 -13.22 -12.88 5.85
C ALA A 64 -13.50 -12.39 4.42
N GLN A 65 -14.55 -12.92 3.77
CA GLN A 65 -15.02 -12.42 2.47
C GLN A 65 -15.43 -10.94 2.56
N ARG A 66 -16.17 -10.56 3.60
CA ARG A 66 -16.60 -9.16 3.81
C ARG A 66 -15.42 -8.22 4.00
N HIS A 67 -14.38 -8.65 4.74
CA HIS A 67 -13.15 -7.87 4.88
C HIS A 67 -12.42 -7.74 3.54
N PHE A 68 -12.33 -8.82 2.77
CA PHE A 68 -11.69 -8.82 1.47
C PHE A 68 -12.38 -7.86 0.49
N ALA A 69 -13.70 -8.00 0.30
CA ALA A 69 -14.46 -7.13 -0.61
C ALA A 69 -14.41 -5.65 -0.20
N ALA A 70 -14.47 -5.37 1.11
CA ALA A 70 -14.36 -4.01 1.62
C ALA A 70 -12.94 -3.44 1.46
N LEU A 71 -11.91 -4.27 1.59
CA LEU A 71 -10.52 -3.90 1.33
C LEU A 71 -10.34 -3.55 -0.16
N GLU A 72 -10.77 -4.42 -1.07
CA GLU A 72 -10.66 -4.20 -2.53
C GLU A 72 -11.38 -2.92 -2.94
N THR A 73 -12.63 -2.74 -2.48
CA THR A 73 -13.40 -1.52 -2.77
C THR A 73 -12.67 -0.26 -2.32
N ALA A 74 -12.11 -0.27 -1.10
CA ALA A 74 -11.35 0.87 -0.59
C ALA A 74 -10.03 1.09 -1.35
N GLY A 75 -9.35 0.01 -1.74
CA GLY A 75 -8.12 0.05 -2.53
C GLY A 75 -8.34 0.64 -3.92
N VAL A 76 -9.37 0.19 -4.64
CA VAL A 76 -9.76 0.75 -5.94
C VAL A 76 -10.04 2.24 -5.81
N LEU A 77 -10.89 2.65 -4.87
CA LEU A 77 -11.24 4.07 -4.69
C LEU A 77 -10.02 4.95 -4.37
N LEU A 78 -9.09 4.45 -3.56
CA LEU A 78 -7.84 5.18 -3.27
C LEU A 78 -6.94 5.26 -4.50
N LEU A 79 -6.72 4.16 -5.19
CA LEU A 79 -5.85 4.14 -6.37
C LEU A 79 -6.42 5.01 -7.49
N SER A 80 -7.73 4.98 -7.73
CA SER A 80 -8.39 5.86 -8.69
C SER A 80 -8.21 7.34 -8.34
N ASP A 81 -8.39 7.73 -7.07
CA ASP A 81 -8.15 9.12 -6.64
C ASP A 81 -6.66 9.51 -6.80
N LEU A 82 -5.76 8.61 -6.43
CA LEU A 82 -4.31 8.84 -6.53
C LEU A 82 -3.88 9.02 -7.98
N ILE A 83 -4.32 8.17 -8.90
CA ILE A 83 -3.97 8.24 -10.33
C ILE A 83 -4.35 9.59 -10.93
N CYS A 84 -5.52 10.14 -10.57
CA CYS A 84 -5.97 11.45 -11.03
C CYS A 84 -5.05 12.62 -10.60
N ARG A 85 -4.10 12.39 -9.68
CA ARG A 85 -3.12 13.39 -9.23
C ARG A 85 -1.86 13.42 -10.09
N TRP A 86 -1.61 12.41 -10.91
CA TRP A 86 -0.52 12.45 -11.88
C TRP A 86 -0.92 13.28 -13.10
N PRO A 87 0.03 14.03 -13.70
CA PRO A 87 -0.15 14.58 -15.03
C PRO A 87 -0.50 13.46 -16.02
N ALA A 88 -1.40 13.73 -16.97
CA ALA A 88 -1.92 12.71 -17.90
C ALA A 88 -0.80 11.98 -18.71
N ASN A 89 0.30 12.67 -18.99
CA ASN A 89 1.46 12.14 -19.71
C ASN A 89 2.52 11.48 -18.81
N ALA A 90 2.32 11.46 -17.49
CA ALA A 90 3.27 10.96 -16.50
C ALA A 90 2.68 9.85 -15.63
N ILE A 91 1.49 9.33 -15.96
CA ILE A 91 0.86 8.23 -15.22
C ILE A 91 1.71 6.96 -15.40
N PRO A 92 2.25 6.38 -14.30
CA PRO A 92 3.02 5.15 -14.36
C PRO A 92 2.15 3.97 -14.80
N PRO A 93 2.68 2.95 -15.51
CA PRO A 93 1.90 1.79 -15.95
C PRO A 93 1.29 0.97 -14.80
N VAL A 94 1.94 1.00 -13.64
CA VAL A 94 1.47 0.35 -12.41
C VAL A 94 1.61 1.34 -11.28
N VAL A 95 0.52 1.53 -10.54
CA VAL A 95 0.46 2.36 -9.33
C VAL A 95 -0.03 1.52 -8.18
N GLY A 96 0.57 1.71 -7.00
CA GLY A 96 0.26 0.93 -5.82
C GLY A 96 0.28 1.70 -4.52
N ILE A 97 -0.44 1.15 -3.56
CA ILE A 97 -0.49 1.58 -2.16
C ILE A 97 -0.01 0.45 -1.26
N PHE A 98 0.41 0.79 -0.05
CA PHE A 98 0.79 -0.19 0.96
C PHE A 98 0.33 0.22 2.37
N THR A 99 0.05 -0.78 3.20
CA THR A 99 -0.48 -0.61 4.57
C THR A 99 0.07 -1.67 5.52
N ASP A 100 0.34 -1.29 6.77
CA ASP A 100 0.68 -2.18 7.88
C ASP A 100 -0.54 -2.51 8.77
N GLY A 101 -1.75 -2.11 8.36
CA GLY A 101 -2.95 -2.21 9.20
C GLY A 101 -3.03 -1.17 10.32
N GLY A 102 -2.18 -0.14 10.30
CA GLY A 102 -2.29 1.11 11.05
C GLY A 102 -2.24 2.36 10.16
N GLY A 103 -1.30 2.42 9.22
CA GLY A 103 -1.10 3.51 8.25
C GLY A 103 -1.29 3.08 6.80
N VAL A 104 -1.28 4.05 5.89
CA VAL A 104 -1.34 3.84 4.43
C VAL A 104 -0.44 4.86 3.77
N ALA A 105 0.34 4.42 2.79
CA ALA A 105 1.12 5.30 1.95
C ALA A 105 1.20 4.78 0.52
N PHE A 106 1.75 5.62 -0.34
CA PHE A 106 2.18 5.31 -1.70
C PHE A 106 3.52 6.00 -1.97
N SER A 107 4.22 5.60 -3.03
CA SER A 107 5.41 6.30 -3.51
C SER A 107 5.12 6.89 -4.88
N SER A 108 5.42 8.17 -5.07
CA SER A 108 5.26 8.83 -6.38
C SER A 108 6.35 8.38 -7.35
N ASP A 109 7.59 8.32 -6.85
CA ASP A 109 8.80 8.14 -7.64
C ASP A 109 9.10 6.66 -7.88
N TYR A 110 8.61 5.78 -7.00
CA TYR A 110 8.68 4.33 -7.16
C TYR A 110 7.29 3.68 -6.98
N PRO A 111 6.37 3.92 -7.93
CA PRO A 111 4.92 3.74 -7.75
C PRO A 111 4.43 2.31 -7.79
N SER A 112 5.27 1.35 -8.21
CA SER A 112 4.89 -0.06 -8.32
C SER A 112 5.56 -0.89 -7.22
N PRO A 113 4.81 -1.29 -6.18
CA PRO A 113 5.23 -2.30 -5.20
C PRO A 113 5.62 -3.65 -5.82
N LEU A 114 5.28 -3.91 -7.08
CA LEU A 114 5.68 -5.12 -7.81
C LEU A 114 7.11 -5.04 -8.37
N SER A 115 7.72 -3.86 -8.37
CA SER A 115 9.08 -3.69 -8.88
C SER A 115 10.09 -4.47 -8.04
N SER A 116 11.11 -5.02 -8.69
CA SER A 116 12.24 -5.63 -7.99
C SER A 116 12.89 -4.64 -7.03
N ASN A 117 13.35 -5.12 -5.88
CA ASN A 117 13.99 -4.31 -4.84
C ASN A 117 13.14 -3.14 -4.29
N TRP A 118 11.83 -3.08 -4.60
CA TRP A 118 10.95 -2.00 -4.12
C TRP A 118 11.02 -1.82 -2.61
N LEU A 119 10.89 -2.92 -1.87
CA LEU A 119 10.94 -2.87 -0.42
C LEU A 119 12.32 -2.41 0.08
N ALA A 120 13.40 -2.93 -0.52
CA ALA A 120 14.76 -2.60 -0.14
C ALA A 120 15.09 -1.11 -0.37
N HIS A 121 14.68 -0.53 -1.49
CA HIS A 121 14.87 0.89 -1.78
C HIS A 121 14.15 1.79 -0.77
N HIS A 122 12.93 1.42 -0.37
CA HIS A 122 12.19 2.18 0.64
C HIS A 122 12.77 2.00 2.05
N GLN A 123 13.25 0.81 2.40
CA GLN A 123 13.94 0.56 3.67
C GLN A 123 15.28 1.31 3.77
N ALA A 124 15.96 1.51 2.64
CA ALA A 124 17.17 2.32 2.53
C ALA A 124 16.87 3.84 2.48
N GLY A 125 15.58 4.23 2.42
CA GLY A 125 15.16 5.63 2.32
C GLY A 125 15.51 6.31 0.99
N LEU A 126 15.78 5.52 -0.05
CA LEU A 126 16.07 6.02 -1.40
C LEU A 126 14.81 6.46 -2.14
N CYS A 127 13.64 6.01 -1.69
CA CYS A 127 12.35 6.33 -2.28
C CYS A 127 11.44 6.95 -1.22
N PRO A 128 11.16 8.26 -1.26
CA PRO A 128 10.24 8.88 -0.33
C PRO A 128 8.80 8.38 -0.57
N THR A 129 8.01 8.44 0.50
CA THR A 129 6.62 7.98 0.49
C THR A 129 5.69 9.11 0.90
N THR A 130 4.54 9.19 0.26
CA THR A 130 3.47 10.09 0.66
C THR A 130 2.51 9.35 1.58
N THR A 131 2.45 9.79 2.83
CA THR A 131 1.61 9.20 3.87
C THR A 131 0.18 9.72 3.78
N LEU A 132 -0.78 8.81 3.58
CA LEU A 132 -2.21 9.10 3.62
C LEU A 132 -2.79 8.91 5.02
N LEU A 133 -2.25 7.94 5.76
CA LEU A 133 -2.52 7.74 7.18
C LEU A 133 -1.21 7.36 7.87
N PRO A 134 -0.91 7.99 9.03
CA PRO A 134 0.34 7.74 9.74
C PRO A 134 0.44 6.27 10.15
N PHE A 135 1.60 5.67 9.90
CA PHE A 135 1.94 4.35 10.42
C PHE A 135 2.13 4.44 11.93
N ARG A 136 2.05 3.30 12.62
CA ARG A 136 2.31 3.28 14.06
C ARG A 136 3.76 3.62 14.33
N PRO A 137 4.07 4.53 15.29
CA PRO A 137 5.43 4.99 15.54
C PRO A 137 6.39 3.86 15.96
N ASN A 138 5.85 2.81 16.59
CA ASN A 138 6.63 1.65 17.04
C ASN A 138 6.46 0.44 16.09
N GLY A 139 5.82 0.62 14.93
CA GLY A 139 5.69 -0.42 13.93
C GLY A 139 6.99 -0.62 13.18
N ALA A 140 7.24 -1.84 12.68
CA ALA A 140 8.39 -2.17 11.84
C ALA A 140 8.56 -1.23 10.62
N TRP A 141 7.47 -0.56 10.23
CA TRP A 141 7.38 0.30 9.05
C TRP A 141 7.30 1.80 9.34
N ALA A 142 7.38 2.22 10.61
CA ALA A 142 7.55 3.64 10.96
C ALA A 142 8.79 4.26 10.31
N ARG A 143 9.75 3.42 9.89
CA ARG A 143 10.98 3.84 9.20
C ARG A 143 10.83 4.05 7.69
N LEU A 144 9.80 3.49 7.03
CA LEU A 144 9.55 3.75 5.58
C LEU A 144 9.05 5.17 5.29
N ILE A 145 8.56 5.84 6.33
CA ILE A 145 7.97 7.18 6.28
C ILE A 145 8.80 8.20 7.07
N ALA A 146 9.81 7.76 7.81
CA ALA A 146 10.77 8.68 8.40
C ALA A 146 11.71 9.14 7.27
N PRO A 147 11.89 10.45 7.02
CA PRO A 147 13.01 10.87 6.19
C PRO A 147 14.27 10.28 6.83
N THR A 148 15.13 9.66 6.01
CA THR A 148 16.47 9.28 6.45
C THR A 148 17.14 10.56 6.91
N MET A 149 17.13 10.82 8.21
CA MET A 149 18.08 11.76 8.77
C MET A 149 19.41 11.04 8.71
N GLU A 150 20.12 11.20 7.60
CA GLU A 150 21.56 11.02 7.64
C GLU A 150 22.08 11.95 8.75
N PRO A 151 22.86 11.45 9.72
CA PRO A 151 23.62 12.36 10.55
C PRO A 151 24.56 13.11 9.61
N PHE A 152 24.35 14.42 9.46
CA PHE A 152 25.39 15.30 8.91
C PHE A 152 26.60 15.16 9.82
N ILE A 153 27.59 14.38 9.37
CA ILE A 153 28.92 14.36 9.97
C ILE A 153 29.62 15.60 9.41
N HIS A 154 29.82 16.59 10.28
CA HIS A 154 30.69 17.74 10.04
C HIS A 154 32.17 17.35 10.16
#